data_AF-A0A5P9PE50-F1
#
_entry.id   AF-A0A5P9PE50-F1
#
_cell.length_a   1.000
_cell.length_b   1.000
_cell.length_c   1.000
_cell.angle_alpha   90.00
_cell.angle_beta   90.00
_cell.angle_gamma   90.00
#
_symmetry.space_group_name_H-M   'P 1'
#
loop_
_entity.id
_entity.type
_entity.pdbx_description
1 polymer ?
#
loop_
_entity_poly.entity_id
_entity_poly.type
_entity_poly.pdbx_seq_one_letter_code
_entity_poly.pdbx_strand_id
1 'polypeptide(L)' 'MSAGPEECVRFFGGPLDGRIQEFGDTAPVRGTVMRHVHLHDGPKIETHYELDWNAEHGWEYRLRPAGEVGPAPPQN' A
#
# COMPACT_ATOMS: atom_id res chain seq x y z
N MET A 1 8.95 22.66 7.30
CA MET A 1 8.11 21.75 8.08
C MET A 1 8.60 20.37 7.71
N SER A 2 9.38 19.75 8.58
CA SER A 2 9.94 18.42 8.32
C SER A 2 8.88 17.42 8.76
N ALA A 3 8.39 16.63 7.81
CA ALA A 3 7.59 15.46 8.11
C ALA A 3 8.42 14.54 9.02
N GLY A 4 7.90 14.23 10.21
CA GLY A 4 8.48 13.28 11.14
C GLY A 4 8.50 11.86 10.56
N PRO A 5 9.28 10.93 11.12
CA PRO A 5 9.35 9.54 10.64
C PRO A 5 8.00 8.80 10.66
N GLU A 6 7.01 9.33 11.39
CA GLU A 6 5.64 8.83 11.48
C GLU A 6 4.81 9.14 10.22
N GLU A 7 5.33 9.99 9.35
CA GLU A 7 4.69 10.47 8.13
C GLU A 7 5.23 9.74 6.89
N CYS A 8 6.22 8.84 7.03
CA CYS A 8 6.75 8.07 5.91
C CYS A 8 6.17 6.66 5.88
N VAL A 9 5.85 6.17 4.68
CA VAL A 9 5.38 4.80 4.43
C VAL A 9 6.17 4.12 3.33
N ARG A 10 6.45 2.84 3.55
CA ARG A 10 7.16 2.02 2.57
C ARG A 10 6.21 1.09 1.83
N PHE A 11 6.33 1.03 0.51
CA PHE A 11 5.55 0.13 -0.32
C PHE A 11 6.22 -1.25 -0.41
N PHE A 12 5.39 -2.27 -0.25
CA PHE A 12 5.74 -3.67 -0.37
C PHE A 12 4.80 -4.36 -1.38
N GLY A 13 5.39 -4.86 -2.45
CA GLY A 13 4.69 -5.54 -3.54
C GLY A 13 4.29 -4.66 -4.73
N GLY A 14 4.20 -5.29 -5.90
CA GLY A 14 3.78 -4.63 -7.14
C GLY A 14 4.84 -3.68 -7.72
N PRO A 15 4.45 -2.71 -8.56
CA PRO A 15 5.38 -1.82 -9.27
C PRO A 15 6.05 -0.76 -8.39
N LEU A 16 5.57 -0.56 -7.16
CA LEU A 16 6.11 0.45 -6.22
C LEU A 16 6.94 -0.18 -5.10
N ASP A 17 7.21 -1.48 -5.14
CA ASP A 17 7.99 -2.19 -4.12
C ASP A 17 9.31 -1.47 -3.80
N GLY A 18 9.59 -1.32 -2.50
CA GLY A 18 10.79 -0.66 -2.00
C GLY A 18 10.76 0.87 -2.02
N ARG A 19 9.73 1.50 -2.62
CA ARG A 19 9.58 2.96 -2.59
C ARG A 19 9.11 3.43 -1.22
N ILE A 20 9.52 4.63 -0.84
CA ILE A 20 9.04 5.34 0.34
C ILE A 20 8.23 6.55 -0.13
N GLN A 21 7.10 6.81 0.50
CA GLN A 21 6.27 7.98 0.27
C GLN A 21 5.97 8.68 1.59
N GLU A 22 5.98 10.00 1.54
CA GLU A 22 5.59 10.85 2.67
C GLU A 22 4.07 11.08 2.58
N PHE A 23 3.34 10.65 3.61
CA PHE A 23 2.07 11.23 3.98
C PHE A 23 2.37 12.68 4.37
N GLY A 24 1.88 13.64 3.58
CA GLY A 24 1.94 15.05 4.02
C GLY A 24 0.99 15.26 5.20
N ASP A 25 0.01 16.14 5.03
CA ASP A 25 -1.00 16.43 6.07
C ASP A 25 -2.02 15.30 6.34
N THR A 26 -1.89 14.15 5.66
CA THR A 26 -2.84 13.05 5.79
C THR A 26 -2.38 12.10 6.89
N ALA A 27 -3.09 12.07 8.01
CA ALA A 27 -2.82 11.12 9.07
C ALA A 27 -2.97 9.68 8.54
N PRO A 28 -1.91 8.85 8.57
CA PRO A 28 -2.01 7.45 8.21
C PRO A 28 -2.90 6.70 9.21
N VAL A 29 -3.86 5.93 8.68
CA VAL A 29 -4.79 5.11 9.48
C VAL A 29 -4.62 3.66 9.07
N ARG A 30 -4.39 2.79 10.05
CA ARG A 30 -4.26 1.34 9.81
C ARG A 30 -5.53 0.80 9.16
N GLY A 31 -5.38 0.04 8.08
CA GLY A 31 -6.48 -0.46 7.26
C GLY A 31 -6.96 0.52 6.18
N THR A 32 -6.36 1.70 6.06
CA THR A 32 -6.59 2.59 4.91
C THR A 32 -6.17 1.88 3.62
N VAL A 33 -7.08 1.84 2.65
CA VAL A 33 -6.78 1.33 1.32
C VAL A 33 -6.45 2.50 0.40
N MET A 34 -5.19 2.59 -0.01
CA MET A 34 -4.73 3.54 -1.02
C MET A 34 -4.90 2.93 -2.40
N ARG A 35 -5.48 3.70 -3.31
CA ARG A 35 -5.64 3.33 -4.71
C ARG A 35 -4.60 4.06 -5.53
N HIS A 36 -3.58 3.33 -5.99
CA HIS A 36 -2.61 3.88 -6.92
C HIS A 36 -3.12 3.70 -8.34
N VAL A 37 -3.40 4.82 -9.01
CA VAL A 37 -3.85 4.83 -10.39
C VAL A 37 -2.69 5.25 -11.26
N HIS A 38 -2.23 4.32 -12.10
CA HIS A 38 -1.21 4.60 -13.10
C HIS A 38 -1.88 4.96 -14.42
N LEU A 39 -1.85 6.25 -14.77
CA LEU A 39 -2.30 6.77 -16.06
C LEU A 39 -1.08 6.96 -16.96
N HIS A 40 -0.81 5.97 -17.81
CA HIS A 40 -0.06 6.19 -19.03
C HIS A 40 -1.05 6.37 -20.19
N ASP A 41 -0.56 6.76 -21.37
CA ASP A 41 -1.30 6.89 -22.65
C ASP A 41 -1.90 5.54 -23.16
N GLY A 42 -2.28 4.65 -22.23
CA GLY A 42 -2.78 3.30 -22.43
C GLY A 42 -3.77 2.91 -21.31
N PRO A 43 -4.09 1.61 -21.13
CA PRO A 43 -5.08 1.18 -20.15
C PRO A 43 -4.68 1.57 -18.73
N LYS A 44 -5.60 2.22 -18.01
CA LYS A 44 -5.46 2.65 -16.62
C LYS A 44 -5.21 1.42 -15.74
N ILE A 45 -4.07 1.38 -15.04
CA ILE A 45 -3.77 0.31 -14.08
C ILE A 45 -4.12 0.82 -12.68
N GLU A 46 -5.03 0.14 -12.00
CA GLU A 46 -5.43 0.46 -10.63
C GLU A 46 -4.89 -0.59 -9.67
N THR A 47 -3.99 -0.17 -8.80
CA THR A 47 -3.35 -1.02 -7.80
C THR A 47 -3.85 -0.62 -6.42
N HIS A 48 -4.32 -1.59 -5.65
CA HIS A 48 -4.81 -1.34 -4.29
C HIS A 48 -3.71 -1.71 -3.30
N TYR A 49 -3.38 -0.79 -2.42
CA TYR A 49 -2.44 -0.98 -1.32
C TYR A 49 -3.18 -0.80 -0.01
N GLU A 50 -2.99 -1.73 0.92
CA GLU A 50 -3.54 -1.62 2.27
C GLU A 50 -2.42 -1.16 3.21
N LEU A 51 -2.74 -0.14 4.01
CA LEU A 51 -1.82 0.41 4.99
C LEU A 51 -1.83 -0.44 6.25
N ASP A 52 -0.67 -0.97 6.62
CA ASP A 52 -0.45 -1.64 7.90
C ASP A 52 0.62 -0.91 8.72
N TRP A 53 0.55 -1.07 10.04
CA TRP A 53 1.51 -0.48 10.97
C TRP A 53 2.43 -1.56 11.54
N ASN A 54 3.71 -1.33 11.41
CA ASN A 54 4.77 -2.19 11.90
C ASN A 54 5.53 -1.48 13.03
N ALA A 55 5.67 -2.13 14.18
CA ALA A 55 6.35 -1.55 15.33
C ALA A 55 7.87 -1.38 15.12
N GLU A 56 8.48 -2.11 14.20
CA GLU A 56 9.92 -2.07 13.90
C GLU A 56 10.25 -1.09 12.77
N HIS A 57 9.35 -0.96 11.78
CA HIS A 57 9.60 -0.21 10.54
C HIS A 57 8.69 1.01 10.33
N GLY A 58 7.59 1.14 11.09
CA GLY A 58 6.59 2.20 10.93
C GLY A 58 5.47 1.82 9.95
N TRP A 59 5.03 2.75 9.11
CA TRP A 59 3.94 2.51 8.16
C TRP A 59 4.41 1.73 6.93
N GLU A 60 3.63 0.73 6.53
CA GLU A 60 3.94 -0.12 5.39
C GLU A 60 2.69 -0.35 4.52
N TYR A 61 2.78 -0.01 3.23
CA TYR A 61 1.74 -0.30 2.25
C TYR A 61 1.95 -1.68 1.65
N ARG A 62 1.05 -2.62 1.92
CA ARG A 62 1.09 -3.96 1.33
C ARG A 62 0.15 -4.04 0.14
N LEU A 63 0.66 -4.50 -1.00
CA LEU A 63 -0.15 -4.73 -2.19
C LEU A 63 -1.29 -5.71 -1.86
N ARG A 64 -2.53 -5.26 -2.04
CA ARG A 64 -3.68 -6.15 -2.07
C ARG A 64 -3.70 -6.81 -3.45
N PRO A 65 -3.60 -8.15 -3.54
CA PRO A 65 -3.83 -8.81 -4.82
C PRO A 65 -5.25 -8.46 -5.28
N ALA A 66 -5.38 -7.91 -6.48
CA ALA A 66 -6.67 -7.48 -7.04
C ALA A 66 -7.62 -8.65 -7.38
N GLY A 67 -7.31 -9.87 -6.94
CA GLY A 67 -8.08 -11.06 -7.29
C GLY A 67 -7.42 -12.37 -6.87
N GLU A 68 -6.74 -12.45 -5.73
CA GLU A 68 -6.62 -13.76 -5.09
C GLU A 68 -7.96 -14.06 -4.43
N VAL A 69 -8.82 -14.78 -5.19
CA VAL A 69 -9.59 -15.87 -4.61
C VAL A 69 -8.65 -16.57 -3.63
N GLY A 70 -8.88 -16.40 -2.32
CA GLY A 70 -8.07 -17.06 -1.31
C GLY A 70 -7.91 -18.54 -1.63
N PRO A 71 -6.82 -19.21 -1.20
CA PRO A 71 -6.65 -20.63 -1.45
C PRO A 71 -7.96 -21.31 -1.06
N ALA A 72 -8.63 -21.93 -2.04
CA ALA A 72 -9.92 -22.56 -1.83
C ALA A 72 -9.82 -23.37 -0.53
N PRO A 73 -10.77 -23.22 0.43
CA PRO A 73 -10.71 -24.02 1.65
C PRO A 73 -10.57 -25.48 1.22
N PRO A 74 -9.67 -26.26 1.85
CA PRO A 74 -9.54 -27.66 1.50
C PRO A 74 -10.92 -28.29 1.62
N GLN A 75 -11.50 -28.70 0.49
CA GLN A 75 -12.72 -29.49 0.48
C GLN A 75 -12.33 -30.85 1.07
N ASN A 76 -12.65 -31.06 2.34
CA ASN A 76 -12.62 -32.36 3.00
C ASN A 76 -14.04 -32.74 3.37
#